data_AF-A0A954SZR7-F1
#
_entry.id   AF-A0A954SZR7-F1
#
_cell.length_a   1.000
_cell.length_b   1.000
_cell.length_c   1.000
_cell.angle_alpha   90.00
_cell.angle_beta   90.00
_cell.angle_gamma   90.00
#
_symmetry.space_group_name_H-M   'P 1'
#
loop_
_entity.id
_entity.type
_entity.pdbx_description
1 polymer ?
#
loop_
_entity_poly.entity_id
_entity_poly.type
_entity_poly.pdbx_seq_one_letter_code
_entity_poly.pdbx_strand_id
1 'polypeptide(L)'
;MPPLTHHDRTDSVAEKLRQLQAAHAVGDLSIAMSLADSLRETLRFERLQRPAIEVDIPADHTFPTAELPKAWAEWAQPWTACKPLDVFETVGIERRGEPIDVCVAFPADEISDPAREIRVAHRVSDSSTLLEIPSQVYDLRRGDGQVTCRLVFQADVPAHERAEYLIFSGNPLAERPEYETDLRTTGEGYGLDIENRHFVARLHRQMGQLERLTYKRQHSLELYAGGKGHGEPPCIDWAHDYVDEGSLQKLRMRNWAECPNFEVVRGPLCVRVRRWGFPHSPVHPVFTPSRVHMDQEYVFFAGLPYLMKHGTITAVKDVTIEAMRDDEWVFSGYSFTDLLWIDRQGRVHEGSVPADQVNDLWGVGFYHDTSRDAFVAL
;
A
#
# COMPACT_ATOMS: atom_id res chain seq x y z
N MET A 1 -8.74 43.34 17.79
CA MET A 1 -8.33 42.03 18.34
C MET A 1 -7.40 41.39 17.31
N PRO A 2 -6.23 40.85 17.69
CA PRO A 2 -5.45 40.07 16.75
C PRO A 2 -6.28 38.89 16.25
N PRO A 3 -6.14 38.48 14.98
CA PRO A 3 -6.86 37.34 14.45
C PRO A 3 -6.42 36.08 15.22
N LEU A 4 -7.39 35.37 15.81
CA LEU A 4 -7.15 34.04 16.39
C LEU A 4 -6.63 33.12 15.28
N THR A 5 -5.47 32.53 15.49
CA THR A 5 -4.89 31.54 14.59
C THR A 5 -5.49 30.16 14.87
N HIS A 6 -5.31 29.21 13.94
CA HIS A 6 -5.71 27.81 14.17
C HIS A 6 -5.03 27.22 15.42
N HIS A 7 -3.78 27.59 15.68
CA HIS A 7 -3.02 27.15 16.86
C HIS A 7 -3.64 27.64 18.18
N ASP A 8 -4.34 28.78 18.17
CA ASP A 8 -5.02 29.30 19.36
C ASP A 8 -6.31 28.53 19.70
N ARG A 9 -6.74 27.60 18.85
CA ARG A 9 -7.99 26.84 18.97
C ARG A 9 -7.80 25.35 19.22
N THR A 10 -6.56 24.85 19.21
CA THR A 10 -6.25 23.45 19.45
C THR A 10 -5.14 23.30 20.47
N ASP A 11 -5.35 22.44 21.46
CA ASP A 11 -4.28 22.04 22.38
C ASP A 11 -3.22 21.23 21.63
N SER A 12 -1.96 21.43 22.02
CA SER A 12 -0.83 20.65 21.49
C SER A 12 -0.85 19.20 21.98
N VAL A 13 -0.12 18.32 21.30
CA VAL A 13 0.13 16.94 21.76
C VAL A 13 0.67 16.91 23.20
N ALA A 14 1.65 17.77 23.51
CA ALA A 14 2.26 17.84 24.84
C ALA A 14 1.24 18.22 25.93
N GLU A 15 0.34 19.15 25.63
CA GLU A 15 -0.70 19.57 26.55
C GLU A 15 -1.71 18.44 26.83
N LYS A 16 -2.19 17.79 25.77
CA LYS A 16 -3.13 16.67 25.88
C LYS A 16 -2.53 15.50 26.66
N LEU A 17 -1.24 15.21 26.46
CA LEU A 17 -0.51 14.18 27.23
C LEU A 17 -0.47 14.51 28.74
N ARG A 18 -0.18 15.76 29.08
CA ARG A 18 -0.16 16.23 30.48
C ARG A 18 -1.54 16.11 31.12
N GLN A 19 -2.59 16.52 30.42
CA GLN A 19 -3.97 16.39 30.90
C GLN A 19 -4.38 14.93 31.07
N LEU A 20 -4.00 14.06 30.13
CA LEU A 20 -4.31 12.62 30.18
C LEU A 20 -3.66 11.99 31.40
N GLN A 21 -2.38 12.30 31.65
CA GLN A 21 -1.65 11.84 32.83
C GLN A 21 -2.32 12.31 34.13
N ALA A 22 -2.75 13.57 34.19
CA ALA A 22 -3.44 14.13 35.35
C ALA A 22 -4.79 13.44 35.61
N ALA A 23 -5.62 13.25 34.58
CA ALA A 23 -6.90 12.56 34.67
C ALA A 23 -6.73 11.12 35.14
N HIS A 24 -5.75 10.40 34.58
CA HIS A 24 -5.41 9.04 35.01
C HIS A 24 -4.96 8.99 36.47
N ALA A 25 -4.13 9.94 36.92
CA ALA A 25 -3.61 9.98 38.29
C ALA A 25 -4.71 10.13 39.36
N VAL A 26 -5.81 10.81 39.03
CA VAL A 26 -6.96 10.97 39.94
C VAL A 26 -8.06 9.92 39.72
N GLY A 27 -7.86 8.99 38.78
CA GLY A 27 -8.81 7.91 38.48
C GLY A 27 -9.99 8.32 37.60
N ASP A 28 -9.97 9.49 36.96
CA ASP A 28 -11.02 9.92 36.03
C ASP A 28 -10.77 9.32 34.63
N LEU A 29 -11.15 8.04 34.50
CA LEU A 29 -10.94 7.28 33.28
C LEU A 29 -11.77 7.80 32.10
N SER A 30 -12.93 8.41 32.34
CA SER A 30 -13.78 8.99 31.30
C SER A 30 -13.09 10.16 30.60
N ILE A 31 -12.46 11.05 31.38
CA ILE A 31 -11.65 12.14 30.83
C ILE A 31 -10.41 11.59 30.14
N ALA A 32 -9.73 10.61 30.75
CA ALA A 32 -8.52 10.01 30.16
C ALA A 32 -8.80 9.37 28.79
N MET A 33 -9.91 8.63 28.64
CA MET A 33 -10.34 8.06 27.35
C MET A 33 -10.64 9.16 26.32
N SER A 34 -11.41 10.18 26.71
CA SER A 34 -11.73 11.32 25.82
C SER A 34 -10.47 12.05 25.34
N LEU A 35 -9.48 12.21 26.21
CA LEU A 35 -8.19 12.82 25.87
C LEU A 35 -7.34 11.91 24.97
N ALA A 36 -7.38 10.59 25.15
CA ALA A 36 -6.69 9.64 24.28
C ALA A 36 -7.24 9.70 22.84
N ASP A 37 -8.57 9.75 22.67
CA ASP A 37 -9.20 9.92 21.37
C ASP A 37 -8.84 11.27 20.74
N SER A 38 -8.94 12.35 21.51
CA SER A 38 -8.56 13.69 21.07
C SER A 38 -7.08 13.79 20.66
N LEU A 39 -6.19 13.09 21.37
CA LEU A 39 -4.76 13.01 21.04
C LEU A 39 -4.55 12.25 19.73
N ARG A 40 -5.25 11.13 19.52
CA ARG A 40 -5.18 10.36 18.27
C ARG A 40 -5.54 11.22 17.06
N GLU A 41 -6.62 12.01 17.13
CA GLU A 41 -7.01 12.88 16.02
C GLU A 41 -5.99 14.00 15.76
N THR A 42 -5.37 14.55 16.81
CA THR A 42 -4.27 15.52 16.62
C THR A 42 -3.06 14.89 15.93
N LEU A 43 -2.66 13.67 16.31
CA LEU A 43 -1.56 12.97 15.66
C LEU A 43 -1.86 12.67 14.18
N ARG A 44 -3.10 12.30 13.85
CA ARG A 44 -3.54 12.13 12.46
C ARG A 44 -3.42 13.42 11.67
N PHE A 45 -3.83 14.55 12.24
CA PHE A 45 -3.71 15.86 11.60
C PHE A 45 -2.25 16.27 11.41
N GLU A 46 -1.39 16.14 12.43
CA GLU A 46 0.04 16.46 12.31
C GLU A 46 0.72 15.63 11.21
N ARG A 47 0.36 14.36 11.05
CA ARG A 47 0.89 13.51 9.98
C ARG A 47 0.60 14.07 8.59
N LEU A 48 -0.55 14.70 8.37
CA LEU A 48 -0.92 15.32 7.09
C LEU A 48 -0.14 16.63 6.81
N GLN A 49 0.32 17.31 7.87
CA GLN A 49 1.07 18.56 7.77
C GLN A 49 2.58 18.35 7.65
N ARG A 50 3.08 17.14 7.90
CA ARG A 50 4.50 16.85 7.78
C ARG A 50 4.83 16.47 6.33
N PRO A 51 5.84 17.08 5.70
CA PRO A 51 6.29 16.66 4.38
C PRO A 51 6.75 15.19 4.40
N ALA A 52 6.81 14.56 3.23
CA ALA A 52 7.41 13.24 3.10
C ALA A 52 8.88 13.27 3.55
N ILE A 53 9.33 12.22 4.25
CA ILE A 53 10.71 12.11 4.75
C ILE A 53 11.68 11.83 3.60
N GLU A 54 11.24 11.02 2.62
CA GLU A 54 12.01 10.66 1.44
C GLU A 54 11.27 11.17 0.21
N VAL A 55 11.97 11.98 -0.59
CA VAL A 55 11.47 12.57 -1.83
C VAL A 55 12.36 12.06 -2.96
N ASP A 56 11.78 11.34 -3.91
CA ASP A 56 12.49 10.77 -5.05
C ASP A 56 12.83 11.87 -6.08
N ILE A 57 11.92 12.82 -6.28
CA ILE A 57 12.08 13.93 -7.22
C ILE A 57 11.89 15.26 -6.47
N PRO A 58 12.98 15.98 -6.14
CA PRO A 58 12.92 17.17 -5.29
C PRO A 58 12.32 18.37 -6.03
N ALA A 59 11.94 19.41 -5.26
CA ALA A 59 11.25 20.59 -5.76
C ALA A 59 12.07 21.41 -6.76
N ASP A 60 13.39 21.47 -6.58
CA ASP A 60 14.35 22.17 -7.42
C ASP A 60 14.66 21.46 -8.74
N HIS A 61 14.27 20.19 -8.89
CA HIS A 61 14.38 19.45 -10.15
C HIS A 61 13.22 19.81 -11.10
N THR A 62 13.02 21.10 -11.36
CA THR A 62 11.95 21.65 -12.21
C THR A 62 12.53 22.53 -13.30
N PHE A 63 12.00 22.40 -14.52
CA PHE A 63 12.37 23.22 -15.67
C PHE A 63 11.14 23.90 -16.27
N PRO A 64 11.25 25.15 -16.76
CA PRO A 64 10.17 25.80 -17.49
C PRO A 64 9.84 25.01 -18.77
N THR A 65 8.55 24.79 -19.05
CA THR A 65 8.13 24.10 -20.29
C THR A 65 8.55 24.85 -21.56
N ALA A 66 8.80 26.16 -21.45
CA ALA A 66 9.33 26.99 -22.53
C ALA A 66 10.77 26.64 -22.95
N GLU A 67 11.53 25.93 -22.11
CA GLU A 67 12.89 25.46 -22.41
C GLU A 67 12.90 24.10 -23.12
N LEU A 68 11.75 23.41 -23.20
CA LEU A 68 11.62 22.16 -23.94
C LEU A 68 11.75 22.40 -25.47
N PRO A 69 12.11 21.35 -26.24
CA PRO A 69 11.98 21.38 -27.69
C PRO A 69 10.62 21.92 -28.13
N LYS A 70 10.57 22.73 -29.19
CA LYS A 70 9.36 23.46 -29.61
C LYS A 70 8.09 22.58 -29.64
N ALA A 71 8.17 21.39 -30.23
CA ALA A 71 7.03 20.47 -30.31
C ALA A 71 6.52 20.02 -28.92
N TRP A 72 7.41 19.86 -27.95
CA TRP A 72 7.08 19.48 -26.57
C TRP A 72 6.55 20.67 -25.78
N ALA A 73 7.12 21.86 -25.98
CA ALA A 73 6.60 23.09 -25.38
C ALA A 73 5.18 23.42 -25.87
N GLU A 74 4.89 23.18 -27.15
CA GLU A 74 3.54 23.30 -27.73
C GLU A 74 2.58 22.25 -27.14
N TRP A 75 3.02 20.99 -27.04
CA TRP A 75 2.24 19.92 -26.40
C TRP A 75 1.94 20.23 -24.93
N ALA A 76 2.90 20.78 -24.21
CA ALA A 76 2.81 21.06 -22.78
C ALA A 76 1.86 22.21 -22.46
N GLN A 77 1.33 22.97 -23.43
CA GLN A 77 0.39 24.05 -23.11
C GLN A 77 -0.92 23.50 -22.52
N PRO A 78 -1.44 24.08 -21.41
CA PRO A 78 -0.99 25.30 -20.74
C PRO A 78 -0.14 25.08 -19.46
N TRP A 79 0.52 23.93 -19.30
CA TRP A 79 1.49 23.68 -18.24
C TRP A 79 2.75 24.53 -18.40
N THR A 80 3.27 24.99 -17.27
CA THR A 80 4.38 25.97 -17.22
C THR A 80 5.69 25.36 -16.71
N ALA A 81 5.62 24.21 -16.04
CA ALA A 81 6.75 23.53 -15.44
C ALA A 81 6.76 22.04 -15.79
N CYS A 82 7.95 21.44 -15.84
CA CYS A 82 8.14 20.02 -16.04
C CYS A 82 9.34 19.45 -15.24
N LYS A 83 9.29 18.16 -14.92
CA LYS A 83 10.37 17.39 -14.27
C LYS A 83 10.69 16.14 -15.10
N PRO A 84 11.93 15.92 -15.53
CA PRO A 84 12.30 14.69 -16.23
C PRO A 84 12.49 13.52 -15.26
N LEU A 85 12.13 12.32 -15.71
CA LEU A 85 12.31 11.06 -15.00
C LEU A 85 12.79 10.00 -15.98
N ASP A 86 14.05 9.60 -15.82
CA ASP A 86 14.66 8.51 -16.58
C ASP A 86 14.52 7.20 -15.81
N VAL A 87 13.94 6.20 -16.45
CA VAL A 87 13.79 4.85 -15.88
C VAL A 87 14.68 3.89 -16.66
N PHE A 88 15.50 3.11 -15.96
CA PHE A 88 16.41 2.13 -16.56
C PHE A 88 16.10 0.72 -16.06
N GLU A 89 15.98 -0.23 -16.99
CA GLU A 89 15.75 -1.65 -16.67
C GLU A 89 17.08 -2.36 -16.41
N THR A 90 17.24 -2.98 -15.24
CA THR A 90 18.54 -3.48 -14.77
C THR A 90 18.74 -4.99 -14.85
N VAL A 91 17.68 -5.75 -15.14
CA VAL A 91 17.68 -7.23 -15.04
C VAL A 91 17.80 -7.91 -16.41
N GLY A 92 17.48 -7.19 -17.48
CA GLY A 92 17.51 -7.69 -18.86
C GLY A 92 16.19 -8.31 -19.29
N ILE A 93 15.08 -7.89 -18.68
CA ILE A 93 13.73 -8.34 -19.04
C ILE A 93 12.86 -7.14 -19.40
N GLU A 94 12.09 -7.27 -20.48
CA GLU A 94 11.13 -6.24 -20.89
C GLU A 94 10.08 -6.02 -19.80
N ARG A 95 9.89 -4.77 -19.40
CA ARG A 95 8.85 -4.33 -18.46
C ARG A 95 7.70 -3.74 -19.25
N ARG A 96 6.48 -4.22 -18.98
CA ARG A 96 5.26 -3.71 -19.60
C ARG A 96 4.23 -3.35 -18.54
N GLY A 97 3.80 -2.11 -18.53
CA GLY A 97 2.86 -1.56 -17.56
C GLY A 97 3.33 -1.68 -16.11
N GLU A 98 4.64 -1.78 -15.87
CA GLU A 98 5.21 -1.92 -14.53
C GLU A 98 4.94 -0.62 -13.75
N PRO A 99 4.38 -0.68 -12.53
CA PRO A 99 4.01 0.51 -11.80
C PRO A 99 5.27 1.23 -11.30
N ILE A 100 5.39 2.51 -11.65
CA ILE A 100 6.34 3.44 -11.05
C ILE A 100 5.59 4.24 -10.01
N ASP A 101 6.03 4.21 -8.76
CA ASP A 101 5.41 4.93 -7.65
C ASP A 101 6.49 5.73 -6.90
N VAL A 102 6.48 7.04 -7.13
CA VAL A 102 7.53 7.97 -6.68
C VAL A 102 6.96 9.13 -5.87
N CYS A 103 7.72 9.62 -4.89
CA CYS A 103 7.41 10.83 -4.15
C CYS A 103 8.00 12.04 -4.87
N VAL A 104 7.14 13.00 -5.22
CA VAL A 104 7.49 14.20 -5.98
C VAL A 104 7.18 15.43 -5.13
N ALA A 105 8.12 16.37 -5.09
CA ALA A 105 7.97 17.65 -4.39
C ALA A 105 7.86 18.83 -5.37
N PHE A 106 7.12 19.85 -4.95
CA PHE A 106 6.91 21.10 -5.67
C PHE A 106 6.96 22.28 -4.68
N PRO A 107 7.42 23.47 -5.11
CA PRO A 107 7.21 24.70 -4.35
C PRO A 107 5.70 24.96 -4.16
N ALA A 108 5.30 25.39 -2.97
CA ALA A 108 3.87 25.52 -2.64
C ALA A 108 3.13 26.62 -3.40
N ASP A 109 3.87 27.59 -3.96
CA ASP A 109 3.36 28.67 -4.80
C ASP A 109 3.29 28.29 -6.29
N GLU A 110 3.91 27.19 -6.70
CA GLU A 110 3.94 26.71 -8.10
C GLU A 110 2.87 25.66 -8.42
N ILE A 111 2.22 25.08 -7.40
CA ILE A 111 1.17 24.09 -7.60
C ILE A 111 0.02 24.25 -6.60
N SER A 112 -1.19 24.42 -7.13
CA SER A 112 -2.39 24.65 -6.33
C SER A 112 -3.12 23.34 -6.00
N ASP A 113 -3.31 22.45 -6.98
CA ASP A 113 -3.98 21.17 -6.83
C ASP A 113 -3.24 20.06 -7.60
N PRO A 114 -2.30 19.34 -6.96
CA PRO A 114 -1.53 18.30 -7.63
C PRO A 114 -2.38 17.22 -8.32
N ALA A 115 -3.56 16.88 -7.80
CA ALA A 115 -4.41 15.85 -8.39
C ALA A 115 -5.07 16.29 -9.69
N ARG A 116 -5.21 17.60 -9.91
CA ARG A 116 -5.70 18.19 -11.16
C ARG A 116 -4.57 18.57 -12.09
N GLU A 117 -3.46 19.06 -11.55
CA GLU A 117 -2.41 19.70 -12.31
C GLU A 117 -1.34 18.74 -12.81
N ILE A 118 -1.05 17.64 -12.10
CA ILE A 118 0.03 16.76 -12.53
C ILE A 118 -0.40 15.96 -13.76
N ARG A 119 0.45 15.94 -14.78
CA ARG A 119 0.35 15.05 -15.96
C ARG A 119 1.68 14.37 -16.21
N VAL A 120 1.63 13.15 -16.73
CA VAL A 120 2.84 12.41 -17.11
C VAL A 120 2.78 12.15 -18.60
N ALA A 121 3.88 12.43 -19.30
CA ALA A 121 4.04 12.04 -20.68
C ALA A 121 5.25 11.14 -20.86
N HIS A 122 5.11 10.14 -21.73
CA HIS A 122 6.19 9.30 -22.21
C HIS A 122 6.77 9.89 -23.50
N ARG A 123 8.10 9.94 -23.60
CA ARG A 123 8.78 10.22 -24.85
C ARG A 123 8.84 8.96 -25.71
N VAL A 124 8.12 8.95 -26.82
CA VAL A 124 8.17 7.81 -27.74
C VAL A 124 9.55 7.77 -28.43
N SER A 125 10.26 6.66 -28.30
CA SER A 125 11.61 6.44 -28.85
C SER A 125 11.68 6.85 -30.33
N ASP A 126 12.80 7.49 -30.71
CA ASP A 126 13.09 8.00 -32.06
C ASP A 126 12.11 9.04 -32.62
N SER A 127 11.17 9.54 -31.82
CA SER A 127 10.23 10.58 -32.21
C SER A 127 10.41 11.86 -31.40
N SER A 128 9.96 12.98 -31.96
CA SER A 128 9.76 14.23 -31.22
C SER A 128 8.38 14.29 -30.57
N THR A 129 7.74 13.15 -30.33
CA THR A 129 6.35 13.05 -29.87
C THR A 129 6.30 12.66 -28.40
N LEU A 130 5.47 13.41 -27.66
CA LEU A 130 5.06 13.08 -26.31
C LEU A 130 3.68 12.43 -26.35
N LEU A 131 3.51 11.37 -25.56
CA LEU A 131 2.23 10.72 -25.35
C LEU A 131 1.86 10.86 -23.88
N GLU A 132 0.70 11.47 -23.58
CA GLU A 132 0.17 11.44 -22.22
C GLU A 132 -0.07 9.99 -21.80
N ILE A 133 0.40 9.63 -20.62
CA ILE A 133 0.08 8.36 -19.99
C ILE A 133 -0.78 8.60 -18.76
N PRO A 134 -1.74 7.70 -18.46
CA PRO A 134 -2.48 7.75 -17.23
C PRO A 134 -1.56 7.88 -16.03
N SER A 135 -1.95 8.71 -15.09
CA SER A 135 -1.24 8.91 -13.83
C SER A 135 -2.22 9.14 -12.69
N GLN A 136 -1.77 8.89 -11.46
CA GLN A 136 -2.60 9.06 -10.28
C GLN A 136 -1.76 9.65 -9.16
N VAL A 137 -2.27 10.72 -8.56
CA VAL A 137 -1.67 11.41 -7.42
C VAL A 137 -2.38 11.02 -6.14
N TYR A 138 -1.63 10.77 -5.08
CA TYR A 138 -2.17 10.47 -3.75
C TYR A 138 -1.17 10.87 -2.64
N ASP A 139 -1.54 10.71 -1.36
CA ASP A 139 -0.71 11.04 -0.18
C ASP A 139 -0.15 12.48 -0.26
N LEU A 140 -1.04 13.43 -0.53
CA LEU A 140 -0.73 14.85 -0.60
C LEU A 140 -0.43 15.38 0.80
N ARG A 141 0.74 16.00 0.96
CA ARG A 141 1.17 16.67 2.19
C ARG A 141 1.66 18.07 1.89
N ARG A 142 1.42 18.99 2.83
CA ARG A 142 1.78 20.41 2.72
C ARG A 142 2.48 20.86 4.00
N GLY A 143 3.68 21.38 3.85
CA GLY A 143 4.52 21.83 4.97
C GLY A 143 5.78 22.51 4.46
N ASP A 144 6.37 23.39 5.27
CA ASP A 144 7.69 24.00 5.01
C ASP A 144 7.83 24.70 3.63
N GLY A 145 6.74 25.31 3.14
CA GLY A 145 6.74 26.00 1.83
C GLY A 145 6.74 25.05 0.63
N GLN A 146 6.51 23.76 0.85
CA GLN A 146 6.48 22.74 -0.19
C GLN A 146 5.18 21.92 -0.18
N VAL A 147 4.93 21.31 -1.32
CA VAL A 147 3.86 20.34 -1.54
C VAL A 147 4.52 19.05 -1.98
N THR A 148 4.33 17.97 -1.23
CA THR A 148 4.80 16.63 -1.58
C THR A 148 3.61 15.73 -1.87
N CYS A 149 3.72 14.87 -2.86
CA CYS A 149 2.72 13.84 -3.12
C CYS A 149 3.38 12.59 -3.68
N ARG A 150 2.66 11.48 -3.66
CA ARG A 150 3.03 10.28 -4.41
C ARG A 150 2.36 10.32 -5.77
N LEU A 151 3.12 9.95 -6.79
CA LEU A 151 2.70 9.87 -8.17
C LEU A 151 2.92 8.43 -8.64
N VAL A 152 1.85 7.79 -9.08
CA VAL A 152 1.90 6.48 -9.72
C VAL A 152 1.52 6.57 -11.19
N PHE A 153 2.27 5.88 -12.05
CA PHE A 153 1.94 5.63 -13.45
C PHE A 153 2.49 4.26 -13.86
N GLN A 154 2.12 3.77 -15.04
CA GLN A 154 2.59 2.49 -15.56
C GLN A 154 3.61 2.72 -16.68
N ALA A 155 4.78 2.12 -16.55
CA ALA A 155 5.91 2.29 -17.46
C ALA A 155 6.13 1.05 -18.32
N ASP A 156 6.50 1.31 -19.58
CA ASP A 156 7.02 0.32 -20.51
C ASP A 156 8.50 0.60 -20.70
N VAL A 157 9.36 -0.37 -20.36
CA VAL A 157 10.82 -0.21 -20.45
C VAL A 157 11.40 -1.45 -21.12
N PRO A 158 12.07 -1.33 -22.28
CA PRO A 158 12.70 -2.48 -22.92
C PRO A 158 13.83 -3.05 -22.05
N ALA A 159 14.15 -4.32 -22.28
CA ALA A 159 15.19 -5.04 -21.53
C ALA A 159 16.54 -4.32 -21.62
N HIS A 160 17.15 -4.01 -20.47
CA HIS A 160 18.41 -3.25 -20.40
C HIS A 160 18.41 -1.89 -21.15
N GLU A 161 17.25 -1.26 -21.33
CA GLU A 161 17.13 0.05 -21.96
C GLU A 161 16.57 1.10 -21.00
N ARG A 162 16.48 2.34 -21.51
CA ARG A 162 15.92 3.49 -20.80
C ARG A 162 14.58 3.89 -21.41
N ALA A 163 13.67 4.36 -20.57
CA ALA A 163 12.48 5.09 -20.97
C ALA A 163 12.49 6.47 -20.28
N GLU A 164 12.14 7.52 -21.02
CA GLU A 164 12.12 8.89 -20.53
C GLU A 164 10.68 9.37 -20.35
N TYR A 165 10.38 9.87 -19.14
CA TYR A 165 9.09 10.42 -18.78
C TYR A 165 9.23 11.89 -18.36
N LEU A 166 8.21 12.69 -18.65
CA LEU A 166 8.11 14.08 -18.24
C LEU A 166 6.88 14.27 -17.36
N ILE A 167 7.08 14.84 -16.16
CA ILE A 167 6.02 15.15 -15.21
C ILE A 167 5.73 16.65 -15.32
N PHE A 168 4.55 17.02 -15.80
CA PHE A 168 4.13 18.41 -16.01
C PHE A 168 3.32 18.95 -14.83
N SER A 169 3.50 20.23 -14.52
CA SER A 169 2.78 20.96 -13.45
C SER A 169 2.59 22.45 -13.79
N GLY A 170 1.93 23.19 -12.90
CA GLY A 170 1.76 24.64 -13.02
C GLY A 170 0.67 25.06 -14.01
N ASN A 171 -0.45 24.34 -13.99
CA ASN A 171 -1.66 24.66 -14.74
C ASN A 171 -2.86 24.72 -13.78
N PRO A 172 -3.09 25.83 -13.06
CA PRO A 172 -4.13 25.92 -12.03
C PRO A 172 -5.56 25.78 -12.59
N LEU A 173 -5.72 25.84 -13.90
CA LEU A 173 -7.00 25.67 -14.61
C LEU A 173 -7.23 24.23 -15.08
N ALA A 174 -6.27 23.32 -14.88
CA ALA A 174 -6.38 21.93 -15.31
C ALA A 174 -7.63 21.26 -14.73
N GLU A 175 -8.38 20.53 -15.55
CA GLU A 175 -9.45 19.66 -15.06
C GLU A 175 -8.85 18.41 -14.40
N ARG A 176 -9.64 17.78 -13.52
CA ARG A 176 -9.23 16.49 -12.98
C ARG A 176 -9.27 15.46 -14.10
N PRO A 177 -8.20 14.68 -14.34
CA PRO A 177 -8.21 13.69 -15.41
C PRO A 177 -9.16 12.54 -15.09
N GLU A 178 -9.87 12.06 -16.10
CA GLU A 178 -10.73 10.88 -16.04
C GLU A 178 -10.12 9.77 -16.91
N TYR A 179 -9.16 9.03 -16.35
CA TYR A 179 -8.53 7.92 -17.06
C TYR A 179 -9.41 6.67 -17.05
N GLU A 180 -9.54 6.02 -18.21
CA GLU A 180 -10.17 4.71 -18.31
C GLU A 180 -9.38 3.67 -17.51
N THR A 181 -10.10 2.79 -16.82
CA THR A 181 -9.48 1.74 -16.00
C THR A 181 -10.34 0.49 -15.94
N ASP A 182 -9.70 -0.67 -15.81
CA ASP A 182 -10.35 -1.91 -15.44
C ASP A 182 -10.43 -2.12 -13.93
N LEU A 183 -9.77 -1.26 -13.13
CA LEU A 183 -9.72 -1.34 -11.68
C LEU A 183 -11.02 -0.76 -11.07
N ARG A 184 -11.76 -1.61 -10.37
CA ARG A 184 -13.06 -1.30 -9.76
C ARG A 184 -13.01 -1.57 -8.28
N THR A 185 -13.71 -0.75 -7.50
CA THR A 185 -13.83 -0.95 -6.06
C THR A 185 -15.27 -0.83 -5.60
N THR A 186 -15.67 -1.67 -4.66
CA THR A 186 -16.92 -1.54 -3.90
C THR A 186 -16.64 -1.67 -2.40
N GLY A 187 -17.59 -1.22 -1.57
CA GLY A 187 -17.41 -1.16 -0.11
C GLY A 187 -16.84 0.17 0.38
N GLU A 188 -16.59 0.24 1.69
CA GLU A 188 -16.25 1.46 2.43
C GLU A 188 -14.99 1.27 3.28
N GLY A 189 -14.27 2.37 3.51
CA GLY A 189 -13.02 2.34 4.29
C GLY A 189 -12.04 1.29 3.76
N TYR A 190 -11.52 0.47 4.66
CA TYR A 190 -10.60 -0.64 4.38
C TYR A 190 -11.30 -1.95 3.95
N GLY A 191 -12.63 -2.03 4.11
CA GLY A 191 -13.42 -3.21 3.77
C GLY A 191 -13.84 -3.20 2.31
N LEU A 192 -12.89 -3.44 1.41
CA LEU A 192 -13.10 -3.29 -0.03
C LEU A 192 -13.15 -4.62 -0.78
N ASP A 193 -14.00 -4.67 -1.81
CA ASP A 193 -13.80 -5.61 -2.91
C ASP A 193 -13.13 -4.85 -4.04
N ILE A 194 -12.01 -5.38 -4.52
CA ILE A 194 -11.12 -4.73 -5.47
C ILE A 194 -10.96 -5.68 -6.65
N GLU A 195 -11.30 -5.21 -7.83
CA GLU A 195 -11.42 -6.04 -9.02
C GLU A 195 -10.67 -5.40 -10.18
N ASN A 196 -9.91 -6.19 -10.93
CA ASN A 196 -9.42 -5.81 -12.27
C ASN A 196 -9.73 -6.93 -13.27
N ARG A 197 -9.20 -6.88 -14.50
CA ARG A 197 -9.46 -7.94 -15.49
C ARG A 197 -8.95 -9.33 -15.08
N HIS A 198 -8.00 -9.43 -14.15
CA HIS A 198 -7.33 -10.67 -13.78
C HIS A 198 -7.85 -11.28 -12.49
N PHE A 199 -8.28 -10.49 -11.50
CA PHE A 199 -8.74 -11.03 -10.22
C PHE A 199 -9.82 -10.19 -9.52
N VAL A 200 -10.40 -10.77 -8.48
CA VAL A 200 -11.22 -10.10 -7.46
C VAL A 200 -10.58 -10.38 -6.09
N ALA A 201 -10.09 -9.35 -5.41
CA ALA A 201 -9.60 -9.41 -4.05
C ALA A 201 -10.66 -8.88 -3.09
N ARG A 202 -11.04 -9.67 -2.08
CA ARG A 202 -12.00 -9.26 -1.06
C ARG A 202 -11.28 -9.04 0.26
N LEU A 203 -11.31 -7.81 0.76
CA LEU A 203 -10.78 -7.46 2.07
C LEU A 203 -11.89 -7.57 3.12
N HIS A 204 -11.52 -8.15 4.26
CA HIS A 204 -12.44 -8.38 5.36
C HIS A 204 -13.00 -7.06 5.90
N ARG A 205 -14.31 -6.98 6.05
CA ARG A 205 -15.00 -5.72 6.42
C ARG A 205 -14.67 -5.22 7.83
N GLN A 206 -14.27 -6.12 8.72
CA GLN A 206 -13.92 -5.79 10.10
C GLN A 206 -12.47 -5.28 10.27
N MET A 207 -11.51 -5.78 9.49
CA MET A 207 -10.09 -5.47 9.74
C MET A 207 -9.22 -5.30 8.50
N GLY A 208 -9.81 -5.28 7.29
CA GLY A 208 -9.10 -4.98 6.04
C GLY A 208 -8.05 -5.99 5.61
N GLN A 209 -7.98 -7.17 6.26
CA GLN A 209 -7.12 -8.28 5.85
C GLN A 209 -7.65 -8.92 4.57
N LEU A 210 -6.78 -9.43 3.71
CA LEU A 210 -7.19 -10.20 2.53
C LEU A 210 -7.93 -11.49 2.94
N GLU A 211 -9.25 -11.49 2.69
CA GLU A 211 -10.16 -12.59 3.01
C GLU A 211 -10.15 -13.65 1.91
N ARG A 212 -10.29 -13.22 0.65
CA ARG A 212 -10.36 -14.10 -0.52
C ARG A 212 -9.72 -13.45 -1.72
N LEU A 213 -9.24 -14.30 -2.63
CA LEU A 213 -8.76 -13.89 -3.94
C LEU A 213 -9.34 -14.83 -5.00
N THR A 214 -10.10 -14.29 -5.94
CA THR A 214 -10.59 -15.05 -7.10
C THR A 214 -9.78 -14.67 -8.32
N TYR A 215 -9.03 -15.61 -8.88
CA TYR A 215 -8.33 -15.43 -10.14
C TYR A 215 -9.28 -15.73 -11.31
N LYS A 216 -9.49 -14.78 -12.22
CA LYS A 216 -10.55 -14.83 -13.24
C LYS A 216 -10.22 -15.66 -14.48
N ARG A 217 -8.98 -16.11 -14.66
CA ARG A 217 -8.65 -16.87 -15.88
C ARG A 217 -9.16 -18.31 -15.81
N GLN A 218 -9.41 -18.86 -17.00
CA GLN A 218 -9.87 -20.22 -17.31
C GLN A 218 -11.06 -20.73 -16.48
N HIS A 219 -10.85 -21.09 -15.23
CA HIS A 219 -11.82 -21.79 -14.38
C HIS A 219 -12.30 -20.97 -13.17
N SER A 220 -11.82 -19.73 -13.03
CA SER A 220 -12.16 -18.87 -11.89
C SER A 220 -11.76 -19.48 -10.54
N LEU A 221 -10.46 -19.72 -10.34
CA LEU A 221 -9.93 -20.29 -9.09
C LEU A 221 -10.16 -19.31 -7.93
N GLU A 222 -10.94 -19.73 -6.93
CA GLU A 222 -11.11 -18.98 -5.68
C GLU A 222 -10.17 -19.53 -4.60
N LEU A 223 -9.34 -18.64 -4.06
CA LEU A 223 -8.53 -18.83 -2.87
C LEU A 223 -9.28 -18.29 -1.67
N TYR A 224 -9.57 -19.16 -0.72
CA TYR A 224 -10.25 -18.84 0.54
C TYR A 224 -9.84 -19.87 1.59
N ALA A 225 -9.87 -19.53 2.88
CA ALA A 225 -9.40 -20.43 3.94
C ALA A 225 -10.37 -21.61 4.27
N GLY A 226 -11.64 -21.51 3.87
CA GLY A 226 -12.67 -22.56 4.00
C GLY A 226 -12.90 -23.15 5.40
N GLY A 227 -14.00 -22.77 6.06
CA GLY A 227 -14.48 -23.39 7.30
C GLY A 227 -14.40 -22.48 8.53
N LYS A 228 -14.94 -22.95 9.66
CA LYS A 228 -14.78 -22.32 10.98
C LYS A 228 -13.35 -22.58 11.49
N GLY A 229 -12.33 -22.02 10.85
CA GLY A 229 -10.96 -22.13 11.33
C GLY A 229 -10.90 -21.58 12.76
N HIS A 230 -10.69 -22.45 13.76
CA HIS A 230 -10.51 -22.12 15.19
C HIS A 230 -11.46 -21.06 15.82
N GLY A 231 -12.64 -20.78 15.23
CA GLY A 231 -13.51 -19.67 15.65
C GLY A 231 -13.02 -18.27 15.24
N GLU A 232 -12.07 -18.18 14.33
CA GLU A 232 -11.41 -16.98 13.86
C GLU A 232 -12.06 -16.44 12.57
N PRO A 233 -12.01 -15.12 12.31
CA PRO A 233 -12.48 -14.56 11.04
C PRO A 233 -11.78 -15.23 9.85
N PRO A 234 -12.52 -15.55 8.77
CA PRO A 234 -11.93 -16.17 7.59
C PRO A 234 -10.95 -15.16 6.96
N CYS A 235 -9.70 -15.55 6.80
CA CYS A 235 -8.68 -14.80 6.04
C CYS A 235 -7.71 -15.77 5.38
N ILE A 236 -7.25 -15.44 4.17
CA ILE A 236 -6.16 -16.17 3.51
C ILE A 236 -4.79 -15.64 3.90
N ASP A 237 -4.67 -14.34 4.19
CA ASP A 237 -3.43 -13.76 4.73
C ASP A 237 -3.47 -13.81 6.26
N TRP A 238 -2.57 -14.59 6.85
CA TRP A 238 -2.49 -14.83 8.29
C TRP A 238 -1.43 -13.98 8.99
N ALA A 239 -0.64 -13.21 8.24
CA ALA A 239 0.30 -12.27 8.80
C ALA A 239 -0.38 -10.91 9.10
N HIS A 240 0.06 -10.15 10.09
CA HIS A 240 1.18 -10.42 11.00
C HIS A 240 0.65 -10.90 12.35
N ASP A 241 1.33 -11.87 12.94
CA ASP A 241 1.09 -12.25 14.33
C ASP A 241 2.35 -12.70 15.08
N TYR A 242 2.25 -12.71 16.41
CA TYR A 242 3.27 -13.29 17.28
C TYR A 242 2.67 -13.93 18.54
N VAL A 243 3.48 -14.79 19.17
CA VAL A 243 3.23 -15.38 20.49
C VAL A 243 4.18 -14.73 21.48
N ASP A 244 3.63 -14.21 22.57
CA ASP A 244 4.41 -13.60 23.64
C ASP A 244 5.09 -14.65 24.55
N GLU A 245 5.95 -14.15 25.44
CA GLU A 245 6.70 -14.96 26.39
C GLU A 245 5.81 -15.87 27.25
N GLY A 246 6.22 -17.13 27.41
CA GLY A 246 5.50 -18.15 28.15
C GLY A 246 4.32 -18.75 27.38
N SER A 247 4.22 -18.54 26.07
CA SER A 247 3.10 -18.93 25.23
C SER A 247 1.75 -18.41 25.75
N LEU A 248 1.74 -17.23 26.37
CA LEU A 248 0.60 -16.72 27.14
C LEU A 248 -0.57 -16.33 26.23
N GLN A 249 -0.31 -15.57 25.17
CA GLN A 249 -1.28 -15.05 24.22
C GLN A 249 -0.73 -15.03 22.78
N LYS A 250 -1.63 -15.29 21.84
CA LYS A 250 -1.42 -15.06 20.40
C LYS A 250 -1.90 -13.66 20.03
N LEU A 251 -1.01 -12.78 19.62
CA LEU A 251 -1.31 -11.38 19.34
C LEU A 251 -1.32 -11.13 17.85
N ARG A 252 -2.48 -10.71 17.33
CA ARG A 252 -2.74 -10.67 15.89
C ARG A 252 -3.44 -9.40 15.43
N MET A 253 -3.14 -8.98 14.20
CA MET A 253 -3.93 -7.93 13.51
C MET A 253 -5.37 -8.40 13.23
N ARG A 254 -5.55 -9.70 12.94
CA ARG A 254 -6.89 -10.27 12.65
C ARG A 254 -7.85 -10.30 13.85
N ASN A 255 -7.33 -10.08 15.06
CA ASN A 255 -8.13 -9.96 16.28
C ASN A 255 -8.64 -8.54 16.52
N TRP A 256 -8.33 -7.58 15.63
CA TRP A 256 -8.91 -6.25 15.69
C TRP A 256 -10.43 -6.31 15.51
N ALA A 257 -11.18 -5.74 16.44
CA ALA A 257 -12.63 -5.56 16.33
C ALA A 257 -12.97 -4.53 15.23
N GLU A 258 -12.09 -3.58 15.02
CA GLU A 258 -12.05 -2.64 13.89
C GLU A 258 -10.59 -2.22 13.66
N CYS A 259 -10.22 -1.83 12.44
CA CYS A 259 -8.87 -1.30 12.19
C CYS A 259 -8.60 -0.07 13.08
N PRO A 260 -7.58 -0.10 13.97
CA PRO A 260 -7.28 1.04 14.84
C PRO A 260 -6.90 2.29 14.03
N ASN A 261 -6.13 2.09 12.97
CA ASN A 261 -5.78 3.12 12.00
C ASN A 261 -5.66 2.52 10.60
N PHE A 262 -6.03 3.30 9.61
CA PHE A 262 -5.94 2.90 8.21
C PHE A 262 -5.87 4.12 7.28
N GLU A 263 -5.41 3.87 6.06
CA GLU A 263 -5.46 4.77 4.92
C GLU A 263 -5.91 4.02 3.69
N VAL A 264 -6.76 4.67 2.90
CA VAL A 264 -7.31 4.10 1.68
C VAL A 264 -7.09 5.08 0.54
N VAL A 265 -6.40 4.62 -0.50
CA VAL A 265 -6.25 5.34 -1.77
C VAL A 265 -7.11 4.62 -2.80
N ARG A 266 -7.87 5.38 -3.58
CA ARG A 266 -8.61 4.87 -4.72
C ARG A 266 -8.38 5.77 -5.92
N GLY A 267 -8.06 5.16 -7.05
CA GLY A 267 -7.99 5.85 -8.31
C GLY A 267 -7.87 4.89 -9.47
N PRO A 268 -7.69 5.42 -10.69
CA PRO A 268 -7.75 4.64 -11.91
C PRO A 268 -6.55 3.71 -12.10
N LEU A 269 -5.42 3.93 -11.43
CA LEU A 269 -4.22 3.12 -11.60
C LEU A 269 -3.91 2.25 -10.41
N CYS A 270 -4.17 2.73 -9.20
CA CYS A 270 -3.99 1.92 -8.02
C CYS A 270 -5.07 2.12 -6.96
N VAL A 271 -5.31 1.05 -6.23
CA VAL A 271 -6.07 1.05 -4.98
C VAL A 271 -5.13 0.56 -3.90
N ARG A 272 -5.08 1.30 -2.78
CA ARG A 272 -4.24 0.96 -1.65
C ARG A 272 -5.04 0.89 -0.38
N VAL A 273 -4.76 -0.12 0.43
CA VAL A 273 -5.32 -0.26 1.77
C VAL A 273 -4.16 -0.52 2.73
N ARG A 274 -3.80 0.50 3.50
CA ARG A 274 -2.80 0.42 4.57
C ARG A 274 -3.49 0.45 5.91
N ARG A 275 -3.04 -0.37 6.85
CA ARG A 275 -3.61 -0.51 8.19
C ARG A 275 -2.52 -0.78 9.21
N TRP A 276 -2.62 -0.17 10.39
CA TRP A 276 -1.58 -0.28 11.40
C TRP A 276 -2.09 -0.10 12.83
N GLY A 277 -1.33 -0.63 13.77
CA GLY A 277 -1.60 -0.52 15.20
C GLY A 277 -0.94 -1.62 16.01
N PHE A 278 -1.29 -1.69 17.30
CA PHE A 278 -0.89 -2.80 18.15
C PHE A 278 -1.86 -3.98 17.96
N PRO A 279 -1.36 -5.22 17.87
CA PRO A 279 -2.21 -6.40 17.71
C PRO A 279 -3.03 -6.71 18.97
N HIS A 280 -4.13 -7.45 18.79
CA HIS A 280 -5.00 -7.85 19.89
C HIS A 280 -4.85 -9.34 20.23
N SER A 281 -5.06 -9.68 21.50
CA SER A 281 -5.23 -11.07 21.95
C SER A 281 -6.66 -11.56 21.70
N PRO A 282 -6.91 -12.88 21.71
CA PRO A 282 -8.27 -13.43 21.64
C PRO A 282 -9.18 -12.98 22.80
N VAL A 283 -8.59 -12.54 23.92
CA VAL A 283 -9.30 -12.07 25.12
C VAL A 283 -9.20 -10.55 25.30
N HIS A 284 -8.91 -9.80 24.24
CA HIS A 284 -8.92 -8.34 24.28
C HIS A 284 -10.28 -7.81 24.80
N PRO A 285 -10.32 -6.79 25.68
CA PRO A 285 -9.21 -5.95 26.13
C PRO A 285 -8.53 -6.40 27.44
N VAL A 286 -8.75 -7.64 27.92
CA VAL A 286 -8.09 -8.13 29.15
C VAL A 286 -6.57 -8.09 29.03
N PHE A 287 -6.06 -8.30 27.81
CA PHE A 287 -4.64 -8.17 27.49
C PHE A 287 -4.43 -7.24 26.29
N THR A 288 -3.82 -6.08 26.53
CA THR A 288 -3.64 -4.93 25.61
C THR A 288 -2.17 -4.48 25.48
N PRO A 289 -1.27 -5.35 24.98
CA PRO A 289 0.15 -5.04 24.94
C PRO A 289 0.50 -4.03 23.84
N SER A 290 1.07 -2.89 24.25
CA SER A 290 1.69 -1.92 23.34
C SER A 290 3.21 -2.15 23.25
N ARG A 291 3.64 -3.33 22.77
CA ARG A 291 5.07 -3.69 22.65
C ARG A 291 5.58 -3.86 21.23
N VAL A 292 4.69 -4.30 20.33
CA VAL A 292 5.02 -4.63 18.95
C VAL A 292 3.99 -3.96 18.06
N HIS A 293 4.42 -2.97 17.31
CA HIS A 293 3.60 -2.28 16.32
C HIS A 293 3.60 -3.06 15.01
N MET A 294 2.44 -3.19 14.38
CA MET A 294 2.30 -3.85 13.08
C MET A 294 1.74 -2.87 12.05
N ASP A 295 2.29 -2.90 10.85
CA ASP A 295 1.82 -2.14 9.69
C ASP A 295 1.71 -3.10 8.50
N GLN A 296 0.59 -3.03 7.79
CA GLN A 296 0.40 -3.82 6.58
C GLN A 296 -0.30 -3.01 5.51
N GLU A 297 0.14 -3.17 4.28
CA GLU A 297 -0.37 -2.50 3.11
C GLU A 297 -0.60 -3.49 1.97
N TYR A 298 -1.77 -3.37 1.32
CA TYR A 298 -2.02 -3.98 0.03
C TYR A 298 -2.11 -2.91 -1.04
N VAL A 299 -1.43 -3.14 -2.17
CA VAL A 299 -1.51 -2.29 -3.35
C VAL A 299 -1.99 -3.13 -4.54
N PHE A 300 -3.06 -2.68 -5.18
CA PHE A 300 -3.67 -3.30 -6.34
C PHE A 300 -3.56 -2.35 -7.53
N PHE A 301 -3.18 -2.86 -8.70
CA PHE A 301 -2.96 -2.06 -9.88
C PHE A 301 -3.94 -2.40 -11.00
N ALA A 302 -4.26 -1.41 -11.83
CA ALA A 302 -5.01 -1.60 -13.06
C ALA A 302 -4.22 -2.47 -14.04
N GLY A 303 -4.90 -3.36 -14.77
CA GLY A 303 -4.29 -4.17 -15.82
C GLY A 303 -3.25 -5.22 -15.39
N LEU A 304 -2.82 -5.28 -14.12
CA LEU A 304 -1.77 -6.21 -13.65
C LEU A 304 -2.33 -7.47 -12.99
N PRO A 305 -1.72 -8.64 -13.21
CA PRO A 305 -2.21 -9.91 -12.68
C PRO A 305 -1.78 -10.19 -11.23
N TYR A 306 -1.13 -9.24 -10.57
CA TYR A 306 -0.62 -9.35 -9.21
C TYR A 306 -1.04 -8.16 -8.35
N LEU A 307 -0.89 -8.34 -7.04
CA LEU A 307 -0.97 -7.29 -6.03
C LEU A 307 0.35 -7.28 -5.26
N MET A 308 0.65 -6.17 -4.58
CA MET A 308 1.77 -6.11 -3.65
C MET A 308 1.24 -6.10 -2.23
N LYS A 309 1.86 -6.89 -1.35
CA LYS A 309 1.65 -6.86 0.10
C LYS A 309 2.96 -6.40 0.73
N HIS A 310 2.92 -5.31 1.48
CA HIS A 310 4.04 -4.85 2.30
C HIS A 310 3.67 -4.96 3.77
N GLY A 311 4.63 -5.34 4.60
CA GLY A 311 4.41 -5.65 6.00
C GLY A 311 5.61 -5.26 6.85
N THR A 312 5.35 -4.73 8.05
CA THR A 312 6.40 -4.47 9.05
C THR A 312 5.94 -4.83 10.45
N ILE A 313 6.87 -5.38 11.23
CA ILE A 313 6.73 -5.64 12.66
C ILE A 313 7.83 -4.86 13.38
N THR A 314 7.45 -3.92 14.24
CA THR A 314 8.39 -3.06 14.96
C THR A 314 8.23 -3.23 16.47
N ALA A 315 9.27 -3.73 17.13
CA ALA A 315 9.33 -3.72 18.59
C ALA A 315 9.55 -2.28 19.10
N VAL A 316 8.59 -1.74 19.86
CA VAL A 316 8.67 -0.38 20.44
C VAL A 316 9.33 -0.37 21.82
N LYS A 317 9.56 -1.55 22.39
CA LYS A 317 10.31 -1.81 23.63
C LYS A 317 10.79 -3.24 23.63
N ASP A 318 11.69 -3.57 24.54
CA ASP A 318 12.17 -4.93 24.74
C ASP A 318 10.99 -5.91 24.95
N VAL A 319 11.02 -6.99 24.17
CA VAL A 319 10.00 -8.03 24.13
C VAL A 319 10.64 -9.35 23.74
N THR A 320 10.24 -10.42 24.42
CA THR A 320 10.57 -11.80 24.04
C THR A 320 9.41 -12.33 23.18
N ILE A 321 9.73 -12.78 21.97
CA ILE A 321 8.77 -13.39 21.05
C ILE A 321 9.13 -14.86 20.91
N GLU A 322 8.21 -15.75 21.27
CA GLU A 322 8.44 -17.20 21.18
C GLU A 322 8.23 -17.73 19.76
N ALA A 323 7.24 -17.18 19.07
CA ALA A 323 6.94 -17.51 17.69
C ALA A 323 6.38 -16.28 16.98
N MET A 324 6.66 -16.14 15.69
CA MET A 324 6.21 -15.03 14.84
C MET A 324 5.80 -15.59 13.48
N ARG A 325 4.74 -15.04 12.89
CA ARG A 325 4.30 -15.33 11.52
C ARG A 325 4.20 -14.03 10.73
N ASP A 326 4.96 -13.98 9.65
CA ASP A 326 5.11 -12.79 8.78
C ASP A 326 4.75 -13.09 7.30
N ASP A 327 4.81 -14.36 6.89
CA ASP A 327 4.44 -14.79 5.53
C ASP A 327 3.70 -16.13 5.54
N GLU A 328 2.49 -16.14 6.13
CA GLU A 328 1.64 -17.34 6.16
C GLU A 328 0.37 -17.12 5.35
N TRP A 329 0.14 -18.04 4.41
CA TRP A 329 -1.06 -18.11 3.59
C TRP A 329 -1.86 -19.37 3.93
N VAL A 330 -3.17 -19.21 4.11
CA VAL A 330 -4.06 -20.32 4.46
C VAL A 330 -5.16 -20.46 3.43
N PHE A 331 -5.17 -21.61 2.76
CA PHE A 331 -6.20 -21.97 1.79
C PHE A 331 -6.97 -23.18 2.27
N SER A 332 -8.22 -23.26 1.85
CA SER A 332 -9.00 -24.47 1.95
C SER A 332 -8.36 -25.51 1.05
N GLY A 333 -8.31 -26.76 1.51
CA GLY A 333 -7.86 -27.88 0.69
C GLY A 333 -8.78 -28.17 -0.51
N TYR A 334 -9.82 -27.37 -0.75
CA TYR A 334 -10.71 -27.52 -1.91
C TYR A 334 -10.19 -26.82 -3.17
N SER A 335 -9.29 -25.84 -3.02
CA SER A 335 -8.76 -25.08 -4.17
C SER A 335 -7.71 -25.88 -4.96
N PHE A 336 -7.14 -26.94 -4.37
CA PHE A 336 -6.05 -27.73 -4.95
C PHE A 336 -6.21 -29.21 -4.62
N THR A 337 -5.80 -30.08 -5.54
CA THR A 337 -5.94 -31.54 -5.42
C THR A 337 -4.62 -32.23 -5.12
N ASP A 338 -3.50 -31.63 -5.50
CA ASP A 338 -2.18 -32.27 -5.52
C ASP A 338 -1.06 -31.32 -5.07
N LEU A 339 0.07 -31.91 -4.70
CA LEU A 339 1.29 -31.20 -4.29
C LEU A 339 2.23 -31.00 -5.49
N LEU A 340 2.97 -29.89 -5.47
CA LEU A 340 4.16 -29.72 -6.31
C LEU A 340 5.33 -29.18 -5.50
N TRP A 341 6.54 -29.37 -6.01
CA TRP A 341 7.75 -28.77 -5.47
C TRP A 341 8.73 -28.42 -6.59
N ILE A 342 9.64 -27.49 -6.31
CA ILE A 342 10.65 -27.01 -7.24
C ILE A 342 12.02 -27.40 -6.72
N ASP A 343 12.81 -28.09 -7.56
CA ASP A 343 14.19 -28.45 -7.23
C ASP A 343 15.17 -27.28 -7.41
N ARG A 344 16.40 -27.46 -6.94
CA ARG A 344 17.49 -26.49 -7.09
C ARG A 344 17.82 -26.09 -8.54
N GLN A 345 17.41 -26.89 -9.52
CA GLN A 345 17.59 -26.58 -10.94
C GLN A 345 16.38 -25.82 -11.51
N GLY A 346 15.39 -25.47 -10.68
CA GLY A 346 14.17 -24.78 -11.08
C GLY A 346 13.14 -25.69 -11.77
N ARG A 347 13.26 -27.02 -11.64
CA ARG A 347 12.31 -27.95 -12.26
C ARG A 347 11.16 -28.22 -11.30
N VAL A 348 9.95 -28.20 -11.86
CA VAL A 348 8.72 -28.54 -11.14
C VAL A 348 8.54 -30.06 -11.11
N HIS A 349 8.22 -30.59 -9.94
CA HIS A 349 7.91 -31.99 -9.68
C HIS A 349 6.52 -32.08 -9.04
N GLU A 350 5.72 -33.04 -9.50
CA GLU A 350 4.40 -33.33 -8.92
C GLU A 350 4.53 -34.42 -7.84
N GLY A 351 3.71 -34.32 -6.78
CA GLY A 351 3.64 -35.29 -5.70
C GLY A 351 4.53 -34.97 -4.49
N SER A 352 4.74 -35.97 -3.64
CA SER A 352 5.48 -35.81 -2.39
C SER A 352 6.97 -35.55 -2.63
N VAL A 353 7.56 -34.70 -1.79
CA VAL A 353 9.00 -34.43 -1.79
C VAL A 353 9.76 -35.69 -1.34
N PRO A 354 10.74 -36.19 -2.11
CA PRO A 354 11.63 -37.27 -1.68
C PRO A 354 12.40 -36.89 -0.41
N ALA A 355 12.64 -37.86 0.48
CA ALA A 355 13.27 -37.60 1.78
C ALA A 355 14.68 -36.99 1.68
N ASP A 356 15.40 -37.27 0.60
CA ASP A 356 16.72 -36.71 0.29
C ASP A 356 16.68 -35.29 -0.27
N GLN A 357 15.51 -34.79 -0.69
CA GLN A 357 15.31 -33.46 -1.29
C GLN A 357 14.71 -32.43 -0.31
N VAL A 358 14.23 -32.87 0.86
CA VAL A 358 13.44 -32.01 1.77
C VAL A 358 14.16 -30.75 2.25
N ASN A 359 15.50 -30.75 2.25
CA ASN A 359 16.34 -29.64 2.68
C ASN A 359 16.99 -28.86 1.53
N ASP A 360 16.66 -29.15 0.26
CA ASP A 360 17.20 -28.45 -0.94
C ASP A 360 16.06 -28.05 -1.91
N LEU A 361 14.93 -27.62 -1.34
CA LEU A 361 13.78 -27.13 -2.09
C LEU A 361 13.94 -25.65 -2.45
N TRP A 362 13.53 -25.30 -3.67
CA TRP A 362 13.49 -23.93 -4.21
C TRP A 362 12.05 -23.44 -4.43
N GLY A 363 11.09 -24.21 -3.95
CA GLY A 363 9.69 -23.84 -3.94
C GLY A 363 8.82 -25.03 -3.59
N VAL A 364 7.67 -24.74 -3.01
CA VAL A 364 6.64 -25.72 -2.67
C VAL A 364 5.28 -25.14 -2.99
N GLY A 365 4.34 -26.01 -3.34
CA GLY A 365 3.04 -25.53 -3.74
C GLY A 365 2.00 -26.61 -3.87
N PHE A 366 0.85 -26.16 -4.34
CA PHE A 366 -0.30 -26.97 -4.62
C PHE A 366 -0.78 -26.67 -6.03
N TYR A 367 -1.38 -27.66 -6.69
CA TYR A 367 -2.05 -27.45 -7.95
C TYR A 367 -3.36 -28.23 -8.03
N HIS A 368 -4.21 -27.83 -8.96
CA HIS A 368 -5.41 -28.58 -9.31
C HIS A 368 -5.15 -29.44 -10.56
N ASP A 369 -5.39 -30.75 -10.46
CA ASP A 369 -5.13 -31.75 -11.51
C ASP A 369 -5.75 -31.46 -12.88
N THR A 370 -6.94 -30.87 -12.87
CA THR A 370 -7.79 -30.62 -14.03
C THR A 370 -7.53 -29.24 -14.59
N SER A 371 -7.64 -28.18 -13.78
CA SER A 371 -7.45 -26.81 -14.27
C SER A 371 -5.98 -26.44 -14.48
N ARG A 372 -5.06 -27.16 -13.83
CA ARG A 372 -3.62 -26.86 -13.79
C ARG A 372 -3.28 -25.49 -13.20
N ASP A 373 -4.24 -24.87 -12.50
CA ASP A 373 -3.95 -23.70 -11.68
C ASP A 373 -3.08 -24.14 -10.50
N ALA A 374 -2.06 -23.33 -10.19
CA ALA A 374 -1.09 -23.62 -9.15
C ALA A 374 -0.88 -22.42 -8.23
N PHE A 375 -0.64 -22.70 -6.96
CA PHE A 375 -0.12 -21.75 -6.00
C PHE A 375 1.24 -22.24 -5.52
N VAL A 376 2.27 -21.41 -5.67
CA VAL A 376 3.65 -21.78 -5.38
C VAL A 376 4.28 -20.70 -4.51
N ALA A 377 4.85 -21.11 -3.39
CA ALA A 377 5.80 -20.32 -2.62
C ALA A 377 7.21 -20.63 -3.15
N LEU A 378 7.97 -19.60 -3.49
CA LEU A 378 9.33 -19.69 -4.03
C LEU A 378 10.38 -19.42 -2.95
#